data_AF-A0A838WQN8-F1
#
_entry.id   AF-A0A838WQN8-F1
#
_cell.length_a   1.000
_cell.length_b   1.000
_cell.length_c   1.000
_cell.angle_alpha   90.00
_cell.angle_beta   90.00
_cell.angle_gamma   90.00
#
_symmetry.space_group_name_H-M   'P 1'
#
loop_
_entity.id
_entity.type
_entity.pdbx_description
1 polymer ?
#
loop_
_entity_poly.entity_id
_entity_poly.type
_entity_poly.pdbx_seq_one_letter_code
_entity_poly.pdbx_strand_id
1 'polypeptide(L)'
;HAIPSLRYIVHLTAPGLDLMGAGEPCVPGISLGHNGTAAFGITIFGADQEDVYVYETRGDSYRHGEGSEAMAVVEETFAVKGHPDQRLALKFTRHGPVIHEDATRGLAYALRSVWWSPGSAAYLTSLDSMRATSLDAFRTAIRGWGAPSTNHVYADTSGTIAWIPAGFSPVRPNWNGLLPVPGDGRYEWQGFLDPSLMPEKVDPPEGFVATANEMNLPAGWDHEARRLGHEWA
;
A
#
# COMPACT_ATOMS: atom_id res chain seq x y z
N HIS A 1 2.86 16.31 -15.26
CA HIS A 1 1.97 17.12 -14.40
C HIS A 1 0.53 16.92 -14.86
N ALA A 2 -0.39 16.66 -13.92
CA ALA A 2 -1.83 16.54 -14.21
C ALA A 2 -2.55 17.86 -13.88
N ILE A 3 -3.63 18.15 -14.61
CA ILE A 3 -4.54 19.25 -14.32
C ILE A 3 -5.94 18.65 -14.24
N PRO A 4 -6.67 18.79 -13.11
CA PRO A 4 -6.27 19.47 -11.87
C PRO A 4 -5.20 18.69 -11.05
N SER A 5 -4.65 19.36 -10.03
CA SER A 5 -3.67 18.78 -9.10
C SER A 5 -4.23 17.57 -8.34
N LEU A 6 -3.37 16.56 -8.10
CA LEU A 6 -3.69 15.42 -7.23
C LEU A 6 -3.87 15.84 -5.76
N ARG A 7 -3.24 16.95 -5.35
CA ARG A 7 -3.34 17.47 -3.98
C ARG A 7 -4.25 18.69 -3.95
N TYR A 8 -5.21 18.67 -3.03
CA TYR A 8 -6.12 19.78 -2.75
C TYR A 8 -5.88 20.31 -1.35
N ILE A 9 -5.64 21.61 -1.21
CA ILE A 9 -5.41 22.28 0.07
C ILE A 9 -6.75 22.75 0.64
N VAL A 10 -6.96 22.51 1.93
CA VAL A 10 -8.18 22.90 2.63
C VAL A 10 -7.87 23.33 4.07
N HIS A 11 -8.67 24.27 4.57
CA HIS A 11 -8.78 24.57 6.00
C HIS A 11 -10.19 24.16 6.45
N LEU A 12 -10.26 23.20 7.37
CA LEU A 12 -11.50 22.67 7.93
C LEU A 12 -11.63 23.11 9.39
N THR A 13 -12.66 23.89 9.70
CA THR A 13 -12.96 24.36 11.06
C THR A 13 -14.38 23.98 11.47
N ALA A 14 -14.51 23.32 12.61
CA ALA A 14 -15.77 22.94 13.25
C ALA A 14 -15.54 22.77 14.77
N PRO A 15 -16.60 22.64 15.61
CA PRO A 15 -16.41 22.34 17.03
C PRO A 15 -15.55 21.08 17.25
N GLY A 16 -14.39 21.24 17.90
CA GLY A 16 -13.45 20.15 18.15
C GLY A 16 -12.60 19.74 16.93
N LEU A 17 -12.57 20.54 15.85
CA LEU A 17 -11.79 20.27 14.65
C LEU A 17 -11.24 21.59 14.07
N ASP A 18 -9.92 21.74 14.01
CA ASP A 18 -9.28 22.86 13.31
C ASP A 18 -8.03 22.33 12.59
N LEU A 19 -8.15 22.14 11.28
CA LEU A 19 -7.14 21.45 10.46
C LEU A 19 -6.81 22.28 9.22
N MET A 20 -5.53 22.46 8.91
CA MET A 20 -5.10 23.03 7.63
C MET A 20 -4.07 22.12 6.98
N GLY A 21 -4.25 21.82 5.70
CA GLY A 21 -3.38 20.86 5.03
C GLY A 21 -3.84 20.49 3.64
N ALA A 22 -3.30 19.39 3.13
CA ALA A 22 -3.64 18.82 1.84
C ALA A 22 -4.12 17.37 1.97
N GLY A 23 -5.06 17.00 1.11
CA GLY A 23 -5.54 15.63 0.89
C GLY A 23 -5.70 15.34 -0.60
N GLU A 24 -6.30 14.19 -0.91
CA GLU A 24 -6.75 13.87 -2.26
C GLU A 24 -8.19 14.34 -2.48
N PRO A 25 -8.55 14.88 -3.67
CA PRO A 25 -9.88 15.43 -3.92
C PRO A 25 -11.07 14.50 -3.59
N CYS A 26 -10.87 13.18 -3.63
CA CYS A 26 -11.90 12.19 -3.35
C CYS A 26 -11.94 11.71 -1.90
N VAL A 27 -10.99 12.12 -1.06
CA VAL A 27 -10.87 11.67 0.34
C VAL A 27 -11.20 12.82 1.29
N PRO A 28 -12.08 12.63 2.28
CA PRO A 28 -12.37 13.65 3.27
C PRO A 28 -11.15 13.93 4.17
N GLY A 29 -11.00 15.19 4.60
CA GLY A 29 -9.97 15.59 5.54
C GLY A 29 -8.62 15.93 4.90
N ILE A 30 -7.55 15.77 5.68
CA ILE A 30 -6.17 16.01 5.25
C ILE A 30 -5.30 14.80 5.60
N SER A 31 -4.27 14.55 4.78
CA SER A 31 -3.24 13.52 5.05
C SER A 31 -1.87 14.14 5.29
N LEU A 32 -1.71 15.43 4.97
CA LEU A 32 -0.53 16.25 5.25
C LEU A 32 -0.99 17.60 5.77
N GLY A 33 -0.32 18.16 6.76
CA GLY A 33 -0.68 19.47 7.32
C GLY A 33 -0.54 19.50 8.83
N HIS A 34 -1.45 20.19 9.51
CA HIS A 34 -1.47 20.25 10.97
C HIS A 34 -2.89 20.39 11.53
N ASN A 35 -3.01 20.11 12.84
CA ASN A 35 -4.23 20.27 13.62
C ASN A 35 -4.11 21.28 14.78
N GLY A 36 -3.06 22.09 14.75
CA GLY A 36 -2.76 23.09 15.78
C GLY A 36 -1.93 22.54 16.95
N THR A 37 -1.93 21.22 17.17
CA THR A 37 -1.08 20.55 18.16
C THR A 37 0.07 19.78 17.51
N ALA A 38 -0.24 19.06 16.43
CA ALA A 38 0.71 18.26 15.67
C ALA A 38 0.66 18.62 14.17
N ALA A 39 1.81 18.48 13.53
CA ALA A 39 2.01 18.54 12.10
C ALA A 39 2.52 17.20 11.59
N PHE A 40 2.09 16.81 10.40
CA PHE A 40 2.44 15.53 9.80
C PHE A 40 2.56 15.65 8.29
N GLY A 41 3.43 14.81 7.72
CA GLY A 41 3.65 14.73 6.28
C GLY A 41 3.99 13.30 5.88
N ILE A 42 3.85 13.02 4.57
CA ILE A 42 4.12 11.70 4.02
C ILE A 42 5.04 11.75 2.80
N THR A 43 5.84 10.71 2.65
CA THR A 43 6.52 10.35 1.39
C THR A 43 6.29 8.87 1.11
N ILE A 44 6.52 8.41 -0.13
CA ILE A 44 6.43 6.98 -0.46
C ILE A 44 7.43 6.20 0.39
N PHE A 45 6.96 5.10 0.98
CA PHE A 45 7.79 4.07 1.58
C PHE A 45 7.81 2.89 0.62
N GLY A 46 9.00 2.33 0.36
CA GLY A 46 9.18 1.26 -0.63
C GLY A 46 8.72 -0.11 -0.14
N ALA A 47 7.59 -0.23 0.60
CA ALA A 47 7.11 -1.56 0.96
C ALA A 47 6.65 -2.31 -0.30
N ASP A 48 7.07 -3.55 -0.40
CA ASP A 48 6.70 -4.49 -1.45
C ASP A 48 5.27 -5.01 -1.15
N GLN A 49 4.29 -4.42 -1.83
CA GLN A 49 2.86 -4.65 -1.62
C GLN A 49 2.21 -5.49 -2.73
N GLU A 50 2.99 -6.02 -3.67
CA GLU A 50 2.49 -6.67 -4.87
C GLU A 50 3.33 -7.88 -5.24
N ASP A 51 2.69 -8.92 -5.76
CA ASP A 51 3.37 -10.14 -6.18
C ASP A 51 2.77 -10.69 -7.48
N VAL A 52 3.62 -11.26 -8.33
CA VAL A 52 3.18 -11.94 -9.55
C VAL A 52 3.20 -13.45 -9.33
N TYR A 53 2.04 -14.07 -9.57
CA TYR A 53 1.88 -15.52 -9.55
C TYR A 53 1.81 -16.09 -10.96
N VAL A 54 2.54 -17.17 -11.22
CA VAL A 54 2.58 -17.89 -12.50
C VAL A 54 1.81 -19.19 -12.38
N TYR A 55 0.88 -19.42 -13.31
CA TYR A 55 0.03 -20.60 -13.33
C TYR A 55 0.26 -21.41 -14.58
N GLU A 56 0.23 -22.73 -14.45
CA GLU A 56 0.00 -23.63 -15.58
C GLU A 56 -1.49 -23.64 -15.91
N THR A 57 -1.83 -23.48 -17.18
CA THR A 57 -3.20 -23.33 -17.66
C THR A 57 -3.57 -24.37 -18.70
N ARG A 58 -4.86 -24.68 -18.76
CA ARG A 58 -5.50 -25.47 -19.82
C ARG A 58 -6.84 -24.85 -20.15
N GLY A 59 -6.90 -24.11 -21.25
CA GLY A 59 -8.04 -23.23 -21.52
C GLY A 59 -8.15 -22.18 -20.41
N ASP A 60 -9.37 -21.95 -19.91
CA ASP A 60 -9.63 -20.99 -18.82
C ASP A 60 -9.55 -21.64 -17.43
N SER A 61 -8.85 -22.76 -17.28
CA SER A 61 -8.54 -23.37 -15.98
C SER A 61 -7.06 -23.29 -15.67
N TYR A 62 -6.72 -23.17 -14.39
CA TYR A 62 -5.35 -23.15 -13.88
C TYR A 62 -5.13 -24.23 -12.82
N ARG A 63 -3.87 -24.65 -12.63
CA ARG A 63 -3.48 -25.60 -11.56
C ARG A 63 -3.30 -24.87 -10.22
N HIS A 64 -3.88 -25.41 -9.16
CA HIS A 64 -3.69 -24.93 -7.78
C HIS A 64 -3.81 -26.10 -6.78
N GLY A 65 -2.84 -26.23 -5.88
CA GLY A 65 -2.71 -27.42 -5.04
C GLY A 65 -2.62 -28.70 -5.88
N GLU A 66 -3.37 -29.72 -5.48
CA GLU A 66 -3.46 -31.01 -6.18
C GLU A 66 -4.46 -30.99 -7.36
N GLY A 67 -5.15 -29.87 -7.59
CA GLY A 67 -6.29 -29.78 -8.50
C GLY A 67 -6.18 -28.67 -9.54
N SER A 68 -7.30 -28.43 -10.20
CA SER A 68 -7.46 -27.32 -11.14
C SER A 68 -8.70 -26.50 -10.79
N GLU A 69 -8.57 -25.18 -10.86
CA GLU A 69 -9.64 -24.21 -10.64
C GLU A 69 -9.94 -23.51 -11.97
N ALA A 70 -11.20 -23.13 -12.19
CA ALA A 70 -11.55 -22.27 -13.32
C ALA A 70 -11.23 -20.81 -12.99
N MET A 71 -10.74 -20.05 -13.98
CA MET A 71 -10.66 -18.60 -13.89
C MET A 71 -12.08 -18.03 -13.81
N ALA A 72 -12.28 -17.03 -12.96
CA ALA A 72 -13.47 -16.20 -13.05
C ALA A 72 -13.31 -15.29 -14.28
N VAL A 73 -14.31 -15.28 -15.16
CA VAL A 73 -14.32 -14.47 -16.39
C VAL A 73 -15.45 -13.46 -16.30
N VAL A 74 -15.10 -12.19 -16.49
CA VAL A 74 -16.05 -11.07 -16.54
C VAL A 74 -15.97 -10.44 -17.93
N GLU A 75 -17.07 -10.53 -18.68
CA GLU A 75 -17.19 -9.91 -20.00
C GLU A 75 -17.52 -8.42 -19.82
N GLU A 76 -16.56 -7.55 -20.13
CA GLU A 76 -16.73 -6.11 -20.01
C GLU A 76 -16.85 -5.42 -21.37
N THR A 77 -17.68 -4.39 -21.42
CA THR A 77 -17.86 -3.54 -22.61
C THR A 77 -17.43 -2.12 -22.29
N PHE A 78 -16.44 -1.63 -23.04
CA PHE A 78 -15.82 -0.33 -22.85
C PHE A 78 -16.27 0.63 -23.94
N ALA A 79 -16.96 1.69 -23.56
CA ALA A 79 -17.28 2.78 -24.46
C ALA A 79 -16.01 3.56 -24.83
N VAL A 80 -15.74 3.70 -26.14
CA VAL A 80 -14.56 4.42 -26.63
C VAL A 80 -15.01 5.62 -27.45
N LYS A 81 -14.66 6.84 -27.01
CA LYS A 81 -15.08 8.07 -27.68
C LYS A 81 -14.65 8.07 -29.15
N GLY A 82 -15.63 8.16 -30.05
CA GLY A 82 -15.39 8.20 -31.51
C GLY A 82 -15.19 6.83 -32.17
N HIS A 83 -15.34 5.73 -31.43
CA HIS A 83 -15.17 4.37 -31.92
C HIS A 83 -16.33 3.47 -31.47
N PRO A 84 -16.53 2.31 -32.11
CA PRO A 84 -17.41 1.27 -31.57
C PRO A 84 -16.91 0.78 -30.20
N ASP A 85 -17.87 0.33 -29.38
CA ASP A 85 -17.57 -0.29 -28.09
C ASP A 85 -16.56 -1.43 -28.24
N GLN A 86 -15.59 -1.47 -27.33
CA GLN A 86 -14.60 -2.54 -27.25
C GLN A 86 -15.06 -3.55 -26.21
N ARG A 87 -14.90 -4.84 -26.50
CA ARG A 87 -15.26 -5.91 -25.55
C ARG A 87 -14.01 -6.67 -25.15
N LEU A 88 -13.81 -6.87 -23.86
CA LEU A 88 -12.69 -7.64 -23.33
C LEU A 88 -13.18 -8.58 -22.22
N ALA A 89 -12.68 -9.81 -22.24
CA ALA A 89 -12.86 -10.77 -21.16
C ALA A 89 -11.78 -10.51 -20.10
N LEU A 90 -12.18 -10.04 -18.92
CA LEU A 90 -11.29 -9.89 -17.77
C LEU A 90 -11.25 -11.23 -17.03
N LYS A 91 -10.06 -11.81 -16.85
CA LYS A 91 -9.89 -13.09 -16.16
C LYS A 91 -9.23 -12.89 -14.81
N PHE A 92 -9.68 -13.67 -13.83
CA PHE A 92 -9.18 -13.63 -12.46
C PHE A 92 -8.89 -15.03 -11.97
N THR A 93 -7.75 -15.21 -11.31
CA THR A 93 -7.51 -16.36 -10.44
C THR A 93 -7.90 -16.00 -9.01
N ARG A 94 -7.79 -16.95 -8.09
CA ARG A 94 -7.95 -16.67 -6.65
C ARG A 94 -7.02 -15.59 -6.10
N HIS A 95 -5.86 -15.35 -6.72
CA HIS A 95 -4.90 -14.36 -6.22
C HIS A 95 -5.14 -12.95 -6.80
N GLY A 96 -5.82 -12.86 -7.94
CA GLY A 96 -6.19 -11.58 -8.54
C GLY A 96 -6.28 -11.62 -10.06
N PRO A 97 -6.26 -10.45 -10.72
CA PRO A 97 -6.42 -10.34 -12.17
C PRO A 97 -5.26 -10.98 -12.91
N VAL A 98 -5.58 -11.69 -14.00
CA VAL A 98 -4.60 -12.17 -14.97
C VAL A 98 -4.14 -10.98 -15.81
N ILE A 99 -2.85 -10.67 -15.73
CA ILE A 99 -2.21 -9.54 -16.42
C ILE A 99 -1.51 -9.96 -17.72
N HIS A 100 -1.23 -11.25 -17.88
CA HIS A 100 -0.64 -11.80 -19.10
C HIS A 100 -0.97 -13.30 -19.26
N GLU A 101 -1.24 -13.72 -20.50
CA GLU A 101 -1.45 -15.13 -20.88
C GLU A 101 -0.46 -15.52 -21.98
N ASP A 102 0.28 -16.60 -21.77
CA ASP A 102 1.13 -17.24 -22.77
C ASP A 102 0.50 -18.59 -23.17
N ALA A 103 -0.37 -18.53 -24.18
CA ALA A 103 -1.07 -19.71 -24.69
C ALA A 103 -0.12 -20.75 -25.32
N THR A 104 1.06 -20.33 -25.80
CA THR A 104 2.03 -21.25 -26.41
C THR A 104 2.64 -22.16 -25.36
N ARG A 105 2.91 -21.60 -24.17
CA ARG A 105 3.49 -22.33 -23.03
C ARG A 105 2.46 -22.87 -22.06
N GLY A 106 1.18 -22.53 -22.25
CA GLY A 106 0.10 -22.88 -21.31
C GLY A 106 0.34 -22.22 -19.96
N LEU A 107 0.66 -20.92 -19.94
CA LEU A 107 0.91 -20.16 -18.72
C LEU A 107 0.00 -18.94 -18.61
N ALA A 108 -0.33 -18.55 -17.38
CA ALA A 108 -0.92 -17.26 -17.05
C ALA A 108 -0.18 -16.60 -15.89
N TYR A 109 -0.17 -15.28 -15.87
CA TYR A 109 0.48 -14.45 -14.86
C TYR A 109 -0.61 -13.60 -14.21
N ALA A 110 -0.80 -13.74 -12.90
CA ALA A 110 -1.77 -12.95 -12.15
C ALA A 110 -1.07 -12.06 -11.12
N LEU A 111 -1.60 -10.86 -10.92
CA LEU A 111 -1.14 -9.94 -9.88
C LEU A 111 -1.91 -10.21 -8.59
N ARG A 112 -1.20 -10.31 -7.46
CA ARG A 112 -1.76 -10.23 -6.09
C ARG A 112 -1.30 -8.92 -5.48
N SER A 113 -2.18 -8.16 -4.85
CA SER A 113 -1.85 -6.84 -4.34
C SER A 113 -2.57 -6.52 -3.04
N VAL A 114 -1.90 -5.75 -2.19
CA VAL A 114 -2.50 -5.17 -0.98
C VAL A 114 -3.66 -4.23 -1.33
N TRP A 115 -3.62 -3.56 -2.49
CA TRP A 115 -4.58 -2.51 -2.88
C TRP A 115 -6.06 -2.95 -2.88
N TRP A 116 -6.35 -4.25 -2.99
CA TRP A 116 -7.70 -4.81 -2.89
C TRP A 116 -7.92 -5.68 -1.64
N SER A 117 -6.96 -5.70 -0.72
CA SER A 117 -7.13 -6.35 0.58
C SER A 117 -8.10 -5.55 1.45
N PRO A 118 -8.98 -6.19 2.24
CA PRO A 118 -9.86 -5.48 3.15
C PRO A 118 -9.09 -4.56 4.11
N GLY A 119 -9.58 -3.33 4.30
CA GLY A 119 -8.94 -2.35 5.20
C GLY A 119 -7.68 -1.69 4.63
N SER A 120 -7.35 -1.89 3.35
CA SER A 120 -6.14 -1.32 2.75
C SER A 120 -6.22 0.17 2.39
N ALA A 121 -7.35 0.83 2.59
CA ALA A 121 -7.55 2.23 2.18
C ALA A 121 -6.76 3.21 3.07
N ALA A 122 -5.49 3.43 2.75
CA ALA A 122 -4.56 4.26 3.53
C ALA A 122 -5.10 5.66 3.84
N TYR A 123 -5.60 6.37 2.83
CA TYR A 123 -6.05 7.74 3.02
C TYR A 123 -7.35 7.85 3.85
N LEU A 124 -8.14 6.78 3.96
CA LEU A 124 -9.28 6.79 4.89
C LEU A 124 -8.79 6.81 6.34
N THR A 125 -7.70 6.09 6.64
CA THR A 125 -6.99 6.12 7.93
C THR A 125 -6.45 7.51 8.28
N SER A 126 -6.26 8.39 7.28
CA SER A 126 -5.89 9.79 7.52
C SER A 126 -6.90 10.52 8.40
N LEU A 127 -8.19 10.14 8.37
CA LEU A 127 -9.23 10.74 9.20
C LEU A 127 -8.98 10.62 10.70
N ASP A 128 -8.31 9.55 11.12
CA ASP A 128 -7.91 9.34 12.51
C ASP A 128 -6.61 10.09 12.80
N SER A 129 -5.60 9.95 11.93
CA SER A 129 -4.28 10.56 12.14
C SER A 129 -4.33 12.10 12.16
N MET A 130 -5.20 12.72 11.36
CA MET A 130 -5.36 14.18 11.33
C MET A 130 -5.87 14.75 12.66
N ARG A 131 -6.49 13.92 13.50
CA ARG A 131 -7.04 14.30 14.81
C ARG A 131 -6.06 14.01 15.97
N ALA A 132 -4.94 13.35 15.71
CA ALA A 132 -4.01 12.95 16.75
C ALA A 132 -3.28 14.16 17.35
N THR A 133 -3.30 14.28 18.68
CA THR A 133 -2.68 15.37 19.44
C THR A 133 -1.49 14.93 20.28
N SER A 134 -1.00 13.71 20.06
CA SER A 134 0.21 13.16 20.65
C SER A 134 0.81 12.11 19.74
N LEU A 135 2.11 11.84 19.89
CA LEU A 135 2.79 10.81 19.11
C LEU A 135 2.13 9.44 19.29
N ASP A 136 1.70 9.08 20.50
CA ASP A 136 1.04 7.79 20.76
C ASP A 136 -0.34 7.67 20.08
N ALA A 137 -1.11 8.76 20.06
CA ALA A 137 -2.37 8.80 19.32
C ALA A 137 -2.11 8.69 17.81
N PHE A 138 -1.06 9.36 17.31
CA PHE A 138 -0.68 9.33 15.90
C PHE A 138 -0.22 7.93 15.48
N ARG A 139 0.68 7.31 16.24
CA ARG A 139 1.10 5.91 16.09
C ARG A 139 -0.08 4.96 16.04
N THR A 140 -1.03 5.13 16.95
CA THR A 140 -2.23 4.28 17.00
C THR A 140 -3.08 4.45 15.76
N ALA A 141 -3.31 5.69 15.31
CA ALA A 141 -4.10 5.99 14.13
C ALA A 141 -3.50 5.38 12.85
N ILE A 142 -2.19 5.50 12.63
CA ILE A 142 -1.54 5.04 11.39
C ILE A 142 -1.36 3.51 11.31
N ARG A 143 -1.70 2.74 12.36
CA ARG A 143 -1.67 1.26 12.31
C ARG A 143 -2.58 0.67 11.23
N GLY A 144 -3.67 1.36 10.90
CA GLY A 144 -4.61 0.97 9.84
C GLY A 144 -4.18 1.42 8.44
N TRP A 145 -2.98 1.99 8.27
CA TRP A 145 -2.52 2.48 6.98
C TRP A 145 -2.14 1.30 6.06
N GLY A 146 -2.91 1.10 5.00
CA GLY A 146 -2.75 -0.04 4.09
C GLY A 146 -1.85 0.24 2.88
N ALA A 147 -2.46 0.64 1.76
CA ALA A 147 -1.82 1.01 0.51
C ALA A 147 -2.31 2.39 0.02
N PRO A 148 -1.42 3.26 -0.47
CA PRO A 148 0.02 3.03 -0.64
C PRO A 148 0.75 3.10 0.71
N SER A 149 1.82 2.30 0.86
CA SER A 149 2.71 2.43 2.01
C SER A 149 3.47 3.76 1.96
N THR A 150 3.59 4.42 3.12
CA THR A 150 4.19 5.74 3.21
C THR A 150 5.02 5.90 4.48
N ASN A 151 6.10 6.66 4.36
CA ASN A 151 6.81 7.22 5.48
C ASN A 151 5.93 8.32 6.08
N HIS A 152 5.71 8.31 7.39
CA HIS A 152 5.11 9.43 8.08
C HIS A 152 6.20 10.18 8.85
N VAL A 153 6.27 11.49 8.64
CA VAL A 153 7.03 12.40 9.50
C VAL A 153 6.04 13.17 10.37
N TYR A 154 6.37 13.33 11.65
CA TYR A 154 5.53 13.95 12.67
C TYR A 154 6.34 14.98 13.44
N ALA A 155 5.68 16.08 13.84
CA ALA A 155 6.20 17.04 14.79
C ALA A 155 5.06 17.61 15.64
N ASP A 156 5.27 17.91 16.91
CA ASP A 156 4.24 18.56 17.75
C ASP A 156 4.74 19.73 18.60
N THR A 157 3.79 20.42 19.22
CA THR A 157 4.05 21.61 20.05
C THR A 157 4.86 21.34 21.31
N SER A 158 5.06 20.08 21.72
CA SER A 158 5.97 19.73 22.82
C SER A 158 7.44 19.71 22.40
N GLY A 159 7.70 19.76 21.09
CA GLY A 159 9.03 19.66 20.50
C GLY A 159 9.40 18.26 20.02
N THR A 160 8.51 17.27 20.18
CA THR A 160 8.75 15.91 19.69
C THR A 160 8.70 15.86 18.18
N ILE A 161 9.67 15.16 17.59
CA ILE A 161 9.73 14.81 16.17
C ILE A 161 9.84 13.30 16.00
N ALA A 162 9.18 12.75 14.98
CA ALA A 162 9.24 11.32 14.71
C ALA A 162 9.16 10.96 13.23
N TRP A 163 9.76 9.83 12.89
CA TRP A 163 9.56 9.12 11.63
C TRP A 163 9.01 7.73 11.92
N ILE A 164 7.92 7.37 11.25
CA ILE A 164 7.26 6.06 11.35
C ILE A 164 6.74 5.67 9.96
N PRO A 165 7.24 4.61 9.32
CA PRO A 165 6.63 4.08 8.11
C PRO A 165 5.35 3.32 8.44
N ALA A 166 4.38 3.37 7.55
CA ALA A 166 3.13 2.64 7.70
C ALA A 166 2.66 2.09 6.33
N GLY A 167 2.11 0.88 6.36
CA GLY A 167 1.68 0.16 5.17
C GLY A 167 1.57 -1.33 5.44
N PHE A 168 0.57 -1.99 4.85
CA PHE A 168 0.50 -3.44 4.91
C PHE A 168 1.65 -4.04 4.11
N SER A 169 2.40 -4.96 4.74
CA SER A 169 3.52 -5.65 4.12
C SER A 169 3.26 -7.16 4.19
N PRO A 170 3.09 -7.86 3.06
CA PRO A 170 2.80 -9.30 3.05
C PRO A 170 3.88 -10.14 3.75
N VAL A 171 3.46 -11.08 4.59
CA VAL A 171 4.38 -12.08 5.16
C VAL A 171 4.57 -13.22 4.15
N ARG A 172 5.80 -13.36 3.66
CA ARG A 172 6.23 -14.36 2.69
C ARG A 172 7.14 -15.39 3.38
N PRO A 173 6.63 -16.57 3.78
CA PRO A 173 7.35 -17.48 4.67
C PRO A 173 8.61 -18.11 4.05
N ASN A 174 8.54 -18.42 2.77
CA ASN A 174 9.52 -19.25 2.06
C ASN A 174 10.09 -18.58 0.79
N TRP A 175 9.89 -17.28 0.63
CA TRP A 175 10.32 -16.51 -0.55
C TRP A 175 10.34 -15.00 -0.25
N ASN A 176 10.87 -14.20 -1.17
CA ASN A 176 11.24 -12.81 -0.90
C ASN A 176 10.59 -11.75 -1.82
N GLY A 177 9.66 -12.11 -2.70
CA GLY A 177 8.98 -11.15 -3.59
C GLY A 177 9.79 -10.70 -4.82
N LEU A 178 11.08 -11.04 -4.92
CA LEU A 178 11.95 -10.53 -6.00
C LEU A 178 11.64 -11.07 -7.40
N LEU A 179 10.95 -12.21 -7.50
CA LEU A 179 10.63 -12.86 -8.76
C LEU A 179 9.19 -13.41 -8.72
N PRO A 180 8.55 -13.53 -9.89
CA PRO A 180 7.29 -14.25 -9.99
C PRO A 180 7.40 -15.67 -9.45
N VAL A 181 6.38 -16.12 -8.71
CA VAL A 181 6.35 -17.44 -8.07
C VAL A 181 5.21 -18.30 -8.61
N PRO A 182 5.30 -19.63 -8.54
CA PRO A 182 4.17 -20.50 -8.85
C PRO A 182 2.91 -20.19 -8.02
N GLY A 183 1.77 -20.06 -8.70
CA GLY A 183 0.42 -19.92 -8.12
C GLY A 183 -0.17 -21.23 -7.59
N ASP A 184 0.65 -22.23 -7.32
CA ASP A 184 0.21 -23.58 -6.96
C ASP A 184 -0.08 -23.81 -5.47
N GLY A 185 -0.04 -22.74 -4.66
CA GLY A 185 -0.33 -22.76 -3.23
C GLY A 185 0.89 -22.87 -2.32
N ARG A 186 2.09 -23.07 -2.88
CA ARG A 186 3.34 -23.11 -2.08
C ARG A 186 3.84 -21.75 -1.63
N TYR A 187 3.36 -20.66 -2.23
CA TYR A 187 3.89 -19.30 -2.06
C TYR A 187 2.82 -18.33 -1.57
N GLU A 188 1.89 -18.79 -0.75
CA GLU A 188 0.83 -17.95 -0.19
C GLU A 188 1.34 -16.91 0.80
N TRP A 189 0.67 -15.76 0.83
CA TRP A 189 0.82 -14.80 1.92
C TRP A 189 0.29 -15.39 3.22
N GLN A 190 1.02 -15.21 4.32
CA GLN A 190 0.56 -15.55 5.67
C GLN A 190 0.14 -14.29 6.44
N GLY A 191 -0.82 -13.57 5.86
CA GLY A 191 -1.26 -12.27 6.37
C GLY A 191 -0.23 -11.17 6.12
N PHE A 192 -0.25 -10.17 7.01
CA PHE A 192 0.60 -8.98 6.92
C PHE A 192 1.47 -8.86 8.18
N LEU A 193 2.62 -8.22 8.03
CA LEU A 193 3.51 -7.91 9.14
C LEU A 193 2.74 -7.10 10.20
N ASP A 194 2.93 -7.47 11.47
CA ASP A 194 2.35 -6.69 12.59
C ASP A 194 2.89 -5.26 12.55
N PRO A 195 2.02 -4.23 12.49
CA PRO A 195 2.44 -2.83 12.45
C PRO A 195 3.34 -2.41 13.62
N SER A 196 3.27 -3.09 14.77
CA SER A 196 4.15 -2.83 15.92
C SER A 196 5.61 -3.24 15.71
N LEU A 197 5.89 -4.02 14.65
CA LEU A 197 7.25 -4.41 14.28
C LEU A 197 7.93 -3.40 13.37
N MET A 198 7.18 -2.40 12.84
CA MET A 198 7.73 -1.33 12.01
C MET A 198 8.81 -0.54 12.78
N PRO A 199 9.88 -0.11 12.11
CA PRO A 199 10.89 0.71 12.76
C PRO A 199 10.31 2.09 13.06
N GLU A 200 10.87 2.77 14.06
CA GLU A 200 10.55 4.16 14.33
C GLU A 200 11.79 4.90 14.79
N LYS A 201 11.76 6.22 14.62
CA LYS A 201 12.79 7.12 15.11
C LYS A 201 12.12 8.30 15.76
N VAL A 202 12.41 8.55 17.04
CA VAL A 202 11.81 9.61 17.85
C VAL A 202 12.90 10.41 18.50
N ASP A 203 12.80 11.74 18.42
CA ASP A 203 13.73 12.71 19.01
C ASP A 203 15.21 12.31 18.87
N PRO A 204 15.66 12.03 17.63
CA PRO A 204 17.00 11.53 17.41
C PRO A 204 18.04 12.61 17.76
N PRO A 205 19.24 12.21 18.24
CA PRO A 205 20.25 13.15 18.74
C PRO A 205 20.74 14.18 17.71
N GLU A 206 20.64 13.87 16.41
CA GLU A 206 20.92 14.80 15.32
C GLU A 206 19.88 15.94 15.17
N GLY A 207 18.73 15.85 15.85
CA GLY A 207 17.75 16.92 15.94
C GLY A 207 16.81 17.06 14.74
N PHE A 208 16.81 16.09 13.80
CA PHE A 208 15.88 16.08 12.68
C PHE A 208 15.49 14.65 12.24
N VAL A 209 14.34 14.56 11.59
CA VAL A 209 13.93 13.41 10.78
C VAL A 209 13.70 13.88 9.34
N ALA A 210 14.03 13.04 8.37
CA ALA A 210 13.87 13.35 6.96
C ALA A 210 13.56 12.07 6.20
N THR A 211 12.79 12.21 5.11
CA THR A 211 12.50 11.12 4.17
C THR A 211 12.32 11.71 2.78
N ALA A 212 12.83 11.03 1.77
CA ALA A 212 12.75 11.34 0.34
C ALA A 212 12.68 10.05 -0.50
N ASN A 213 11.95 9.04 -0.01
CA ASN A 213 11.77 7.70 -0.62
C ASN A 213 12.93 6.71 -0.47
N GLU A 214 14.03 7.14 0.15
CA GLU A 214 15.21 6.33 0.39
C GLU A 214 14.96 5.23 1.44
N MET A 215 15.90 4.28 1.50
CA MET A 215 15.93 3.23 2.52
C MET A 215 16.25 3.82 3.91
N ASN A 216 15.20 4.19 4.64
CA ASN A 216 15.28 4.70 6.01
C ASN A 216 15.35 3.60 7.09
N LEU A 217 15.45 2.34 6.69
CA LEU A 217 15.53 1.22 7.62
C LEU A 217 16.81 1.31 8.48
N PRO A 218 16.72 1.02 9.81
CA PRO A 218 17.89 1.01 10.68
C PRO A 218 18.97 0.04 10.18
N ALA A 219 20.25 0.36 10.39
CA ALA A 219 21.36 -0.49 9.94
C ALA A 219 21.32 -1.94 10.49
N GLY A 220 20.69 -2.14 11.66
CA GLY A 220 20.48 -3.46 12.27
C GLY A 220 19.14 -4.12 11.93
N TRP A 221 18.42 -3.63 10.92
CA TRP A 221 17.14 -4.20 10.51
C TRP A 221 17.32 -5.63 9.98
N ASP A 222 16.52 -6.55 10.51
CA ASP A 222 16.52 -7.94 10.04
C ASP A 222 15.70 -8.05 8.75
N HIS A 223 16.36 -7.82 7.62
CA HIS A 223 15.75 -7.88 6.29
C HIS A 223 15.23 -9.29 5.95
N GLU A 224 15.69 -10.35 6.61
CA GLU A 224 15.23 -11.72 6.34
C GLU A 224 13.97 -12.05 7.14
N ALA A 225 13.93 -11.69 8.43
CA ALA A 225 12.77 -11.93 9.28
C ALA A 225 11.65 -10.91 9.05
N ARG A 226 11.98 -9.69 8.62
CA ARG A 226 11.04 -8.56 8.46
C ARG A 226 11.22 -7.91 7.10
N ARG A 227 10.90 -8.66 6.05
CA ARG A 227 10.92 -8.19 4.66
C ARG A 227 9.88 -7.09 4.47
N LEU A 228 10.36 -5.88 4.20
CA LEU A 228 9.51 -4.74 3.87
C LEU A 228 9.57 -4.43 2.39
N GLY A 229 10.76 -4.35 1.80
CA GLY A 229 10.94 -4.15 0.36
C GLY A 229 12.41 -4.20 -0.03
N HIS A 230 12.66 -4.33 -1.32
CA HIS A 230 14.00 -4.45 -1.90
C HIS A 230 14.37 -3.31 -2.84
N GLU A 231 13.40 -2.49 -3.24
CA GLU A 231 13.59 -1.35 -4.13
C GLU A 231 13.30 -0.05 -3.37
N TRP A 232 14.25 0.89 -3.46
CA TRP A 232 14.22 2.19 -2.79
C TRP A 232 14.67 3.25 -3.78
N ALA A 233 14.09 4.45 -3.71
CA ALA A 233 14.30 5.52 -4.68
C ALA A 233 14.94 6.76 -4.05
#